data_AF-A0A839JDM1-F1
#
_entry.id   AF-A0A839JDM1-F1
#
_cell.length_a   1.000
_cell.length_b   1.000
_cell.length_c   1.000
_cell.angle_alpha   90.00
_cell.angle_beta   90.00
_cell.angle_gamma   90.00
#
_symmetry.space_group_name_H-M   'P 1'
#
loop_
_entity.id
_entity.type
_entity.pdbx_description
1 polymer ?
#
loop_
_entity_poly.entity_id
_entity_poly.type
_entity_poly.pdbx_seq_one_letter_code
_entity_poly.pdbx_strand_id
1 'polypeptide(L)'
;MGAGRTGAPAGHSCMVTEAGAADSYDPASRKPTVSFGDSLVDDLVRRDFTVNAMALSVVSGAFADPHGGLADLEAGVLRTPSTPEVSFSDDPLRMMRAARFASQLGFTPAPEVVDAMTDMAERIDIISAERV
;
A
#
# COMPACT_ATOMS: atom_id res chain seq x y z
N MET A 1 -9.25 -21.73 8.34
CA MET A 1 -10.62 -21.97 7.84
C MET A 1 -11.16 -20.60 7.44
N GLY A 2 -11.52 -20.23 6.22
CA GLY A 2 -11.48 -20.82 4.89
C GLY A 2 -11.91 -19.69 3.95
N ALA A 3 -11.18 -19.43 2.86
CA ALA A 3 -11.48 -18.34 1.94
C ALA A 3 -12.84 -18.60 1.26
N GLY A 4 -13.84 -17.77 1.59
CA GLY A 4 -15.17 -17.84 0.99
C GLY A 4 -15.18 -17.22 -0.40
N ARG A 5 -15.65 -17.96 -1.40
CA ARG A 5 -15.97 -17.44 -2.73
C ARG A 5 -17.35 -16.79 -2.69
N THR A 6 -17.44 -15.48 -2.52
CA THR A 6 -18.67 -14.74 -2.82
C THR A 6 -18.63 -14.24 -4.27
N GLY A 7 -19.69 -14.54 -5.01
CA GLY A 7 -19.73 -14.58 -6.47
C GLY A 7 -19.38 -13.26 -7.18
N ALA A 8 -18.32 -13.31 -7.99
CA ALA A 8 -18.10 -12.41 -9.12
C ALA A 8 -18.79 -13.01 -10.37
N PRO A 9 -19.26 -12.18 -11.33
CA PRO A 9 -19.78 -12.67 -12.60
C PRO A 9 -18.72 -13.55 -13.30
N ALA A 10 -19.18 -14.60 -13.97
CA ALA A 10 -18.36 -15.68 -14.51
C ALA A 10 -17.16 -15.13 -15.31
N GLY A 11 -15.94 -15.40 -14.82
CA GLY A 11 -14.68 -15.04 -15.48
C GLY A 11 -13.82 -14.01 -14.73
N HIS A 12 -14.34 -13.33 -13.71
CA HIS A 12 -13.55 -12.36 -12.94
C HIS A 12 -13.18 -12.90 -11.55
N SER A 13 -11.90 -12.87 -11.20
CA SER A 13 -11.43 -13.14 -9.84
C SER A 13 -11.53 -11.86 -9.00
N CYS A 14 -12.41 -11.85 -8.00
CA CYS A 14 -12.44 -10.81 -6.99
C CYS A 14 -11.59 -11.27 -5.80
N MET A 15 -10.53 -10.52 -5.49
CA MET A 15 -9.78 -10.72 -4.24
C MET A 15 -10.46 -9.90 -3.15
N VAL A 16 -11.02 -10.60 -2.17
CA VAL A 16 -11.60 -9.98 -0.98
C VAL A 16 -10.59 -10.12 0.14
N THR A 17 -10.12 -8.99 0.66
CA THR A 17 -9.24 -8.91 1.83
C THR A 17 -10.03 -8.25 2.96
N GLU A 18 -9.97 -8.81 4.16
CA GLU A 18 -10.53 -8.18 5.36
C GLU A 18 -9.65 -6.98 5.76
N ALA A 19 -10.28 -5.85 6.15
CA ALA A 19 -9.54 -4.66 6.58
C ALA A 19 -8.61 -5.00 7.76
N GLY A 20 -7.33 -4.61 7.67
CA GLY A 20 -6.31 -4.92 8.68
C GLY A 20 -5.38 -6.09 8.36
N ALA A 21 -5.39 -6.64 7.15
CA ALA A 21 -4.39 -7.63 6.74
C ALA A 21 -3.04 -6.95 6.40
N ALA A 22 -2.22 -6.67 7.41
CA ALA A 22 -0.82 -6.27 7.23
C ALA A 22 0.11 -7.45 7.52
N ASP A 23 0.96 -7.80 6.54
CA ASP A 23 2.02 -8.79 6.72
C ASP A 23 3.19 -8.17 7.52
N SER A 24 3.27 -8.48 8.81
CA SER A 24 4.45 -8.23 9.65
C SER A 24 5.37 -9.46 9.62
N TYR A 25 6.61 -9.29 9.17
CA TYR A 25 7.63 -10.34 9.15
C TYR A 25 8.33 -10.48 10.51
N ASP A 26 8.17 -11.64 11.14
CA ASP A 26 9.02 -12.10 12.24
C ASP A 26 10.27 -12.78 11.64
N PRO A 27 11.50 -12.37 11.99
CA PRO A 27 12.73 -13.00 11.51
C PRO A 27 12.86 -14.51 11.83
N ALA A 28 12.03 -15.04 12.74
CA ALA A 28 12.05 -16.43 13.17
C ALA A 28 10.90 -17.31 12.63
N SER A 29 9.97 -16.78 11.83
CA SER A 29 8.75 -17.51 11.45
C SER A 29 8.30 -17.31 10.00
N ARG A 30 7.95 -18.42 9.31
CA ARG A 30 7.38 -18.47 7.95
C ARG A 30 5.87 -18.14 7.89
N LYS A 31 5.30 -17.57 8.95
CA LYS A 31 3.87 -17.24 9.02
C LYS A 31 3.70 -15.78 9.46
N PRO A 32 3.14 -14.91 8.61
CA PRO A 32 2.85 -13.54 9.01
C PRO A 32 1.81 -13.54 10.14
N THR A 33 2.03 -12.69 11.14
CA THR A 33 1.08 -12.49 12.23
C THR A 33 0.16 -11.33 11.85
N VAL A 34 -1.10 -11.64 11.55
CA VAL A 34 -2.12 -10.65 11.18
C VAL A 34 -2.57 -9.91 12.44
N SER A 35 -2.43 -8.58 12.43
CA SER A 35 -2.99 -7.70 13.46
C SER A 35 -4.15 -6.91 12.87
N PHE A 36 -5.37 -7.25 13.27
CA PHE A 36 -6.59 -6.58 12.80
C PHE A 36 -6.61 -5.14 13.32
N GLY A 37 -6.73 -4.15 12.43
CA GLY A 37 -7.03 -2.76 12.80
C GLY A 37 -8.55 -2.57 12.87
N ASP A 38 -9.03 -1.78 13.83
CA ASP A 38 -10.47 -1.62 14.11
C ASP A 38 -11.20 -0.67 13.14
N SER A 39 -10.50 -0.06 12.17
CA SER A 39 -11.05 0.98 11.28
C SER A 39 -10.52 0.89 9.83
N LEU A 40 -11.40 1.17 8.86
CA LEU A 40 -11.03 1.37 7.44
C LEU A 40 -9.89 2.39 7.29
N VAL A 41 -9.90 3.45 8.09
CA VAL A 41 -8.87 4.50 8.03
C VAL A 41 -7.50 3.93 8.44
N ASP A 42 -7.46 3.02 9.42
CA ASP A 42 -6.23 2.38 9.88
C ASP A 42 -5.67 1.38 8.86
N ASP A 43 -6.52 0.81 8.01
CA ASP A 43 -6.08 0.00 6.86
C ASP A 43 -5.51 0.89 5.75
N LEU A 44 -6.20 1.99 5.42
CA LEU A 44 -5.79 2.90 4.35
C LEU A 44 -4.46 3.59 4.65
N VAL A 45 -4.20 3.98 5.90
CA VAL A 45 -2.93 4.65 6.27
C VAL A 45 -1.71 3.73 6.13
N ARG A 46 -1.91 2.40 6.20
CA ARG A 46 -0.83 1.41 6.05
C ARG A 46 -0.49 1.11 4.59
N ARG A 47 -1.20 1.68 3.61
CA ARG A 47 -0.92 1.48 2.19
C ARG A 47 0.31 2.26 1.73
N ASP A 48 0.79 1.92 0.54
CA ASP A 48 2.03 2.46 0.00
C ASP A 48 1.91 3.95 -0.36
N PHE A 49 0.92 4.32 -1.16
CA PHE A 49 0.71 5.69 -1.63
C PHE A 49 -0.73 6.15 -1.44
N THR A 50 -0.94 7.46 -1.27
CA THR A 50 -2.26 8.11 -1.13
C THR A 50 -3.20 7.72 -2.27
N VAL A 51 -2.69 7.69 -3.51
CA VAL A 51 -3.43 7.26 -4.71
C VAL A 51 -3.96 5.82 -4.64
N ASN A 52 -3.36 4.97 -3.80
CA ASN A 52 -3.79 3.60 -3.53
C ASN A 52 -4.53 3.47 -2.18
N ALA A 53 -4.64 4.55 -1.42
CA ALA A 53 -5.22 4.64 -0.08
C ALA A 53 -6.64 5.26 -0.09
N MET A 54 -7.41 4.92 -1.10
CA MET A 54 -8.83 5.29 -1.24
C MET A 54 -9.71 4.06 -1.21
N ALA A 55 -10.97 4.23 -0.81
CA ALA A 55 -11.96 3.16 -0.79
C ALA A 55 -13.29 3.58 -1.41
N LEU A 56 -13.95 2.63 -2.08
CA LEU A 56 -15.30 2.77 -2.59
C LEU A 56 -16.15 1.60 -2.09
N SER A 57 -17.24 1.91 -1.39
CA SER A 57 -18.21 0.91 -0.95
C SER A 57 -18.96 0.35 -2.15
N VAL A 58 -18.85 -0.95 -2.38
CA VAL A 58 -19.58 -1.64 -3.45
C VAL A 58 -21.09 -1.75 -3.19
N VAL A 59 -21.52 -1.59 -1.93
CA VAL A 59 -22.94 -1.69 -1.54
C VAL A 59 -23.63 -0.33 -1.63
N SER A 60 -22.99 0.71 -1.07
CA SER A 60 -23.60 2.04 -0.96
C SER A 60 -23.08 3.06 -1.99
N GLY A 61 -21.99 2.75 -2.69
CA GLY A 61 -21.28 3.72 -3.54
C GLY A 61 -20.56 4.81 -2.76
N ALA A 62 -20.50 4.72 -1.42
CA ALA A 62 -19.80 5.70 -0.60
C ALA A 62 -18.30 5.67 -0.87
N PHE A 63 -17.73 6.84 -1.20
CA PHE A 63 -16.31 7.04 -1.42
C PHE A 63 -15.63 7.57 -0.16
N ALA A 64 -14.45 7.05 0.15
CA ALA A 64 -13.62 7.48 1.27
C ALA A 64 -12.19 7.76 0.80
N ASP A 65 -11.73 8.97 1.04
CA ASP A 65 -10.37 9.43 0.78
C ASP A 65 -9.85 10.26 1.97
N PRO A 66 -9.42 9.62 3.06
CA PRO A 66 -8.94 10.32 4.24
C PRO A 66 -7.55 10.96 4.06
N HIS A 67 -6.82 10.61 3.00
CA HIS A 67 -5.42 11.02 2.80
C HIS A 67 -5.19 11.90 1.56
N GLY A 68 -6.24 12.27 0.83
CA GLY A 68 -6.13 13.14 -0.35
C GLY A 68 -5.62 12.44 -1.61
N GLY A 69 -5.79 11.12 -1.70
CA GLY A 69 -5.38 10.31 -2.84
C GLY A 69 -6.00 10.72 -4.17
N LEU A 70 -7.22 11.28 -4.16
CA LEU A 70 -7.85 11.74 -5.40
C LEU A 70 -7.13 12.96 -5.97
N ALA A 71 -6.77 13.92 -5.11
CA ALA A 71 -6.04 15.11 -5.53
C ALA A 71 -4.63 14.75 -6.02
N ASP A 72 -3.96 13.82 -5.35
CA ASP A 72 -2.64 13.32 -5.77
C ASP A 72 -2.71 12.54 -7.10
N LEU A 73 -3.79 11.79 -7.30
CA LEU A 73 -4.06 11.08 -8.56
C LEU A 73 -4.25 12.08 -9.72
N GLU A 74 -5.06 13.13 -9.51
CA GLU A 74 -5.27 14.19 -10.49
C GLU A 74 -3.99 14.96 -10.81
N ALA A 75 -3.16 15.21 -9.79
CA ALA A 75 -1.87 15.89 -9.95
C ALA A 75 -0.76 15.00 -10.51
N GLY A 76 -0.96 13.68 -10.57
CA GLY A 76 0.08 12.72 -10.96
C GLY A 76 1.24 12.68 -9.95
N VAL A 77 0.97 12.88 -8.66
CA VAL A 77 1.98 12.93 -7.59
C VAL A 77 1.90 11.67 -6.73
N LEU A 78 3.06 11.11 -6.35
CA LEU A 78 3.11 10.04 -5.34
C LEU A 78 3.47 10.65 -3.98
N ARG A 79 2.54 10.53 -3.03
CA ARG A 79 2.75 10.76 -1.60
C ARG A 79 2.41 9.52 -0.81
N THR A 80 3.00 9.38 0.37
CA THR A 80 2.67 8.31 1.32
C THR A 80 1.55 8.78 2.27
N PRO A 81 0.62 7.91 2.73
CA PRO A 81 -0.43 8.29 3.68
C PRO A 81 0.09 8.72 5.06
N SER A 82 1.21 8.12 5.48
CA SER A 82 2.02 8.50 6.65
C SER A 82 3.32 9.18 6.18
N THR A 83 4.21 9.55 7.11
CA THR A 83 5.52 10.08 6.71
C THR A 83 6.28 9.03 5.88
N PRO A 84 7.02 9.43 4.83
CA PRO A 84 7.72 8.48 3.96
C PRO A 84 8.65 7.53 4.73
N GLU A 85 9.30 8.01 5.79
CA GLU A 85 10.21 7.23 6.62
C GLU A 85 9.50 6.13 7.40
N VAL A 86 8.27 6.37 7.86
CA VAL A 86 7.45 5.35 8.53
C VAL A 86 6.98 4.33 7.50
N SER A 87 6.45 4.80 6.36
CA SER A 87 5.99 3.95 5.27
C SER A 87 7.09 3.00 4.77
N PHE A 88 8.30 3.51 4.52
CA PHE A 88 9.45 2.72 4.07
C PHE A 88 10.08 1.87 5.17
N SER A 89 9.89 2.26 6.44
CA SER A 89 10.29 1.41 7.57
C SER A 89 9.42 0.17 7.69
N ASP A 90 8.12 0.31 7.42
CA ASP A 90 7.17 -0.80 7.43
C ASP A 90 7.40 -1.76 6.25
N ASP A 91 7.67 -1.23 5.05
CA ASP A 91 8.01 -2.03 3.88
C ASP A 91 8.97 -1.28 2.92
N PRO A 92 10.28 -1.60 2.93
CA PRO A 92 11.27 -0.98 2.05
C PRO A 92 10.98 -1.13 0.56
N LEU A 93 10.20 -2.14 0.13
CA LEU A 93 9.83 -2.31 -1.27
C LEU A 93 8.93 -1.21 -1.80
N ARG A 94 8.33 -0.40 -0.93
CA ARG A 94 7.57 0.78 -1.35
C ARG A 94 8.45 1.78 -2.11
N MET A 95 9.76 1.85 -1.81
CA MET A 95 10.70 2.67 -2.58
C MET A 95 10.83 2.16 -4.03
N MET A 96 10.94 0.84 -4.23
CA MET A 96 10.95 0.23 -5.56
C MET A 96 9.61 0.41 -6.28
N ARG A 97 8.48 0.33 -5.55
CA ARG A 97 7.16 0.63 -6.10
C ARG A 97 7.04 2.08 -6.55
N ALA A 98 7.60 3.04 -5.82
CA ALA A 98 7.63 4.45 -6.23
C ALA A 98 8.35 4.60 -7.57
N ALA A 99 9.54 4.02 -7.70
CA ALA A 99 10.32 4.04 -8.95
C ALA A 99 9.57 3.38 -10.11
N ARG A 100 8.85 2.28 -9.84
CA ARG A 100 8.00 1.61 -10.83
C ARG A 100 6.83 2.50 -11.28
N PHE A 101 6.13 3.13 -10.35
CA PHE A 101 5.02 4.03 -10.68
C PHE A 101 5.49 5.24 -11.48
N ALA A 102 6.65 5.80 -11.13
CA ALA A 102 7.24 6.90 -11.88
C ALA A 102 7.60 6.49 -13.33
N SER A 103 8.24 5.32 -13.50
CA SER A 103 8.67 4.84 -14.83
C SER A 103 7.54 4.33 -15.71
N GLN A 104 6.53 3.66 -15.14
CA GLN A 104 5.46 3.02 -15.92
C GLN A 104 4.23 3.91 -16.11
N LEU A 105 3.87 4.69 -15.08
CA LEU A 105 2.63 5.46 -15.07
C LEU A 105 2.87 6.97 -15.15
N GLY A 106 4.12 7.42 -15.18
CA GLY A 106 4.47 8.84 -15.34
C GLY A 106 4.20 9.70 -14.10
N PHE A 107 4.03 9.08 -12.93
CA PHE A 107 3.87 9.82 -11.69
C PHE A 107 5.19 10.48 -11.25
N THR A 108 5.08 11.59 -10.53
CA THR A 108 6.20 12.28 -9.91
C THR A 108 6.18 12.06 -8.39
N PRO A 109 7.17 11.39 -7.79
CA PRO A 109 7.29 11.33 -6.34
C PRO A 109 7.43 12.74 -5.75
N ALA A 110 6.70 13.02 -4.68
CA ALA A 110 6.84 14.28 -3.97
C ALA A 110 8.25 14.44 -3.39
N PRO A 111 8.76 15.68 -3.18
CA PRO A 111 10.12 15.91 -2.69
C PRO A 111 10.46 15.12 -1.43
N GLU A 112 9.56 15.10 -0.46
CA GLU A 112 9.71 14.36 0.80
C GLU A 112 9.83 12.84 0.58
N VAL A 113 9.19 12.30 -0.47
CA VAL A 113 9.30 10.88 -0.84
C VAL A 113 10.66 10.61 -1.45
N VAL A 114 11.17 11.50 -2.31
CA VAL A 114 12.50 11.37 -2.93
C VAL A 114 13.62 11.46 -1.88
N ASP A 115 13.49 12.39 -0.94
CA ASP A 115 14.45 12.59 0.14
C ASP A 115 14.54 11.32 1.00
N ALA A 116 13.40 10.80 1.47
CA ALA A 116 13.36 9.58 2.25
C ALA A 116 13.82 8.33 1.46
N MET A 117 13.51 8.24 0.16
CA MET A 117 14.02 7.16 -0.69
C MET A 117 15.54 7.17 -0.77
N THR A 118 16.14 8.37 -0.81
CA THR A 118 17.60 8.55 -0.89
C THR A 118 18.24 8.18 0.45
N ASP A 119 17.70 8.71 1.55
CA ASP A 119 18.24 8.50 2.89
C ASP A 119 18.10 7.04 3.38
N MET A 120 17.09 6.31 2.87
CA MET A 120 16.78 4.95 3.30
C MET A 120 17.16 3.88 2.27
N ALA A 121 17.85 4.25 1.18
CA ALA A 121 18.15 3.35 0.06
C ALA A 121 18.83 2.03 0.48
N GLU A 122 19.72 2.07 1.47
CA GLU A 122 20.42 0.89 2.00
C GLU A 122 19.47 -0.16 2.60
N ARG A 123 18.25 0.24 3.00
CA ARG A 123 17.25 -0.70 3.53
C ARG A 123 16.70 -1.66 2.49
N ILE A 124 16.99 -1.46 1.20
CA ILE A 124 16.61 -2.42 0.16
C ILE A 124 17.42 -3.72 0.30
N ASP A 125 18.64 -3.66 0.84
CA ASP A 125 19.55 -4.82 0.95
C ASP A 125 19.03 -5.93 1.88
N ILE A 126 18.10 -5.60 2.78
CA ILE A 126 17.49 -6.58 3.70
C ILE A 126 16.32 -7.34 3.04
N ILE A 127 15.93 -6.98 1.82
CA ILE A 127 14.80 -7.59 1.12
C ILE A 127 15.29 -8.74 0.24
N SER A 128 14.59 -9.87 0.32
CA SER A 128 14.87 -11.05 -0.50
C SER A 128 14.77 -10.73 -1.99
N ALA A 129 15.73 -11.23 -2.78
CA ALA A 129 15.87 -10.93 -4.21
C ALA A 129 14.63 -11.33 -5.04
N GLU A 130 13.78 -12.24 -4.56
CA GLU A 130 12.54 -12.65 -5.24
C GLU A 130 11.44 -11.58 -5.24
N ARG A 131 11.55 -10.52 -4.42
CA ARG A 131 10.57 -9.42 -4.35
C ARG A 131 11.01 -8.15 -5.09
N VAL A 132 12.18 -8.17 -5.74
CA VAL A 132 12.79 -7.04 -6.48
C VAL A 132 12.59 -7.21 -7.98
#